data_AF-A0A7R9DVS5-F1
#
_entry.id   AF-A0A7R9DVS5-F1
#
_cell.length_a   1.000
_cell.length_b   1.000
_cell.length_c   1.000
_cell.angle_alpha   90.00
_cell.angle_beta   90.00
_cell.angle_gamma   90.00
#
_symmetry.space_group_name_H-M   'P 1'
#
loop_
_entity.id
_entity.type
_entity.pdbx_description
1 polymer ?
#
loop_
_entity_poly.entity_id
_entity_poly.type
_entity_poly.pdbx_seq_one_letter_code
_entity_poly.pdbx_strand_id
1 'polypeptide(L)'
;MSVESNNKTPVIPDKDEQDLKSKADELSRSNLQTINALKEIAPLLTKVQQHELITPALAHILSLSGTVEGVATLLSVPEVLAALVILTRKKTGELSKDACAALVNVAASSDGADCLLAADIATHCLQVRKTVETIEPQVVCSGHCW
;
A
#
# COMPACT_ATOMS: atom_id res chain seq x y z
N MET A 1 -62.64 16.61 -15.26
CA MET A 1 -61.72 16.26 -14.16
C MET A 1 -61.37 14.79 -14.34
N SER A 2 -60.25 14.49 -14.97
CA SER A 2 -59.76 13.12 -15.13
C SER A 2 -58.66 12.90 -14.10
N VAL A 3 -58.88 11.94 -13.21
CA VAL A 3 -57.94 11.54 -12.17
C VAL A 3 -57.14 10.36 -12.74
N GLU A 4 -55.91 10.62 -13.20
CA GLU A 4 -54.96 9.55 -13.53
C GLU A 4 -54.32 9.05 -12.22
N SER A 5 -54.82 7.92 -11.73
CA SER A 5 -54.22 7.18 -10.63
C SER A 5 -52.96 6.47 -11.11
N ASN A 6 -51.81 7.01 -10.72
CA ASN A 6 -50.50 6.35 -10.84
C ASN A 6 -50.43 5.13 -9.89
N ASN A 7 -50.81 3.94 -10.38
CA ASN A 7 -50.47 2.69 -9.70
C ASN A 7 -49.02 2.30 -10.01
N LYS A 8 -48.09 2.87 -9.26
CA LYS A 8 -46.73 2.33 -9.15
C LYS A 8 -46.78 1.16 -8.17
N THR A 9 -46.92 -0.06 -8.70
CA THR A 9 -46.79 -1.29 -7.92
C THR A 9 -45.43 -1.25 -7.21
N PRO A 10 -45.37 -1.46 -5.88
CA PRO A 10 -44.10 -1.63 -5.20
C PRO A 10 -43.49 -2.94 -5.70
N VAL A 11 -42.41 -2.83 -6.48
CA VAL A 11 -41.53 -3.96 -6.76
C VAL A 11 -40.88 -4.31 -5.42
N ILE A 12 -41.41 -5.33 -4.76
CA ILE A 12 -40.78 -5.91 -3.57
C ILE A 12 -39.53 -6.62 -4.10
N PRO A 13 -38.30 -6.17 -3.76
CA PRO A 13 -37.10 -6.84 -4.24
C PRO A 13 -37.09 -8.28 -3.73
N ASP A 14 -36.81 -9.21 -4.63
CA ASP A 14 -36.70 -10.63 -4.30
C ASP A 14 -35.70 -10.81 -3.14
N LYS A 15 -36.01 -11.74 -2.24
CA LYS A 15 -35.23 -11.99 -1.02
C LYS A 15 -33.75 -12.26 -1.34
N ASP A 16 -33.49 -12.87 -2.49
CA ASP A 16 -32.16 -13.12 -3.03
C ASP A 16 -31.40 -11.83 -3.38
N GLU A 17 -32.06 -10.81 -3.93
CA GLU A 17 -31.45 -9.50 -4.26
C GLU A 17 -31.05 -8.71 -3.01
N GLN A 18 -31.81 -8.88 -1.93
CA GLN A 18 -31.54 -8.25 -0.64
C GLN A 18 -30.35 -8.90 0.09
N ASP A 19 -30.22 -10.23 0.00
CA ASP A 19 -29.09 -11.00 0.56
C ASP A 19 -27.79 -10.80 -0.25
N LEU A 20 -27.88 -10.65 -1.57
CA LEU A 20 -26.73 -10.29 -2.43
C LEU A 20 -26.20 -8.89 -2.10
N LYS A 21 -27.09 -7.93 -1.84
CA LYS A 21 -26.70 -6.55 -1.50
C LYS A 21 -26.06 -6.45 -0.12
N SER A 22 -26.61 -7.15 0.88
CA SER A 22 -26.05 -7.15 2.24
C SER A 22 -24.63 -7.73 2.29
N LYS A 23 -24.37 -8.80 1.52
CA LYS A 23 -23.04 -9.41 1.41
C LYS A 23 -22.02 -8.51 0.71
N ALA A 24 -22.45 -7.76 -0.31
CA ALA A 24 -21.59 -6.78 -0.99
C ALA A 24 -21.19 -5.61 -0.06
N ASP A 25 -22.12 -5.15 0.78
CA ASP A 25 -21.88 -4.09 1.76
C ASP A 25 -20.93 -4.53 2.88
N GLU A 26 -20.98 -5.80 3.29
CA GLU A 26 -20.01 -6.38 4.24
C GLU A 26 -18.61 -6.49 3.64
N LEU A 27 -18.50 -7.01 2.41
CA LEU A 27 -17.22 -7.11 1.71
C LEU A 27 -16.56 -5.74 1.51
N SER A 28 -17.37 -4.73 1.15
CA SER A 28 -16.89 -3.35 0.99
C SER A 28 -16.34 -2.77 2.29
N ARG A 29 -17.00 -3.04 3.43
CA ARG A 29 -16.52 -2.63 4.75
C ARG A 29 -15.22 -3.33 5.13
N SER A 30 -15.11 -4.63 4.87
CA SER A 30 -13.89 -5.40 5.14
C SER A 30 -12.70 -4.89 4.32
N ASN A 31 -12.89 -4.62 3.02
CA ASN A 31 -11.83 -4.09 2.17
C ASN A 31 -11.36 -2.72 2.63
N LEU A 32 -12.28 -1.83 3.04
CA LEU A 32 -11.94 -0.51 3.57
C LEU A 32 -11.11 -0.61 4.86
N GLN A 33 -11.43 -1.56 5.73
CA GLN A 33 -10.64 -1.81 6.94
C GLN A 33 -9.21 -2.25 6.60
N THR A 34 -9.05 -3.16 5.63
CA THR A 34 -7.72 -3.59 5.16
C THR A 34 -6.92 -2.43 4.58
N ILE A 35 -7.54 -1.57 3.77
CA ILE A 35 -6.89 -0.37 3.20
C ILE A 35 -6.39 0.56 4.30
N ASN A 36 -7.21 0.81 5.33
CA ASN A 36 -6.81 1.67 6.44
C ASN A 36 -5.65 1.05 7.24
N ALA A 37 -5.70 -0.26 7.51
CA ALA A 37 -4.60 -0.96 8.17
C ALA A 37 -3.29 -0.89 7.36
N LEU A 38 -3.37 -1.04 6.03
CA LEU A 38 -2.21 -0.92 5.14
C LEU A 38 -1.59 0.48 5.18
N LYS A 39 -2.42 1.54 5.25
CA LYS A 39 -1.94 2.93 5.42
C LYS A 39 -1.21 3.14 6.74
N GLU A 40 -1.64 2.48 7.81
CA GLU A 40 -0.97 2.53 9.11
C GLU A 40 0.35 1.73 9.12
N ILE A 41 0.40 0.62 8.37
CA ILE A 41 1.58 -0.24 8.26
C ILE A 41 2.68 0.40 7.39
N ALA A 42 2.32 1.09 6.31
CA ALA A 42 3.28 1.69 5.37
C ALA A 42 4.42 2.48 6.04
N PRO A 43 4.18 3.41 7.00
CA PRO A 43 5.25 4.13 7.67
C PRO A 43 6.14 3.22 8.54
N LEU A 44 5.62 2.11 9.08
CA LEU A 44 6.40 1.17 9.91
C LEU A 44 7.47 0.46 9.08
N LEU A 45 7.13 0.06 7.85
CA LEU A 45 8.05 -0.62 6.91
C LEU A 45 9.29 0.24 6.57
N THR A 46 9.14 1.56 6.59
CA THR A 46 10.23 2.49 6.30
C THR A 46 11.17 2.74 7.50
N LYS A 47 10.72 2.49 8.74
CA LYS A 47 11.51 2.75 9.95
C LYS A 47 12.54 1.64 10.17
N VAL A 48 13.82 2.00 10.04
CA VAL A 48 14.96 1.05 10.06
C VAL A 48 15.12 0.29 11.39
N GLN A 49 14.58 0.82 12.50
CA GLN A 49 14.89 0.34 13.85
C GLN A 49 13.87 -0.66 14.45
N GLN A 50 12.83 -1.07 13.71
CA GLN A 50 11.75 -1.90 14.25
C GLN A 50 11.57 -3.23 13.50
N HIS A 51 12.63 -4.03 13.41
CA HIS A 51 12.61 -5.33 12.70
C HIS A 51 11.44 -6.22 13.15
N GLU A 52 11.18 -6.29 14.45
CA GLU A 52 10.10 -7.10 15.05
C GLU A 52 8.70 -6.71 14.58
N LEU A 53 8.49 -5.45 14.17
CA LEU A 53 7.22 -4.99 13.63
C LEU A 53 7.14 -5.12 12.11
N ILE A 54 8.28 -5.12 11.42
CA ILE A 54 8.34 -5.24 9.96
C ILE A 54 8.04 -6.67 9.52
N THR A 55 8.60 -7.68 10.19
CA THR A 55 8.40 -9.10 9.82
C THR A 55 6.93 -9.51 9.75
N PRO A 56 6.10 -9.33 10.80
CA PRO A 56 4.68 -9.72 10.73
C PRO A 56 3.88 -8.87 9.74
N ALA A 57 4.21 -7.58 9.60
CA ALA A 57 3.59 -6.70 8.62
C ALA A 57 3.88 -7.14 7.17
N LEU A 58 5.13 -7.49 6.89
CA LEU A 58 5.58 -7.93 5.58
C LEU A 58 5.01 -9.31 5.24
N ALA A 59 4.91 -10.22 6.21
CA ALA A 59 4.24 -11.51 6.02
C ALA A 59 2.76 -11.33 5.62
N HIS A 60 2.06 -10.36 6.22
CA HIS A 60 0.68 -10.05 5.85
C HIS A 60 0.58 -9.48 4.42
N ILE A 61 1.46 -8.55 4.06
CA ILE A 61 1.54 -7.99 2.70
C ILE A 61 1.87 -9.06 1.66
N LEU A 62 2.80 -9.96 1.96
CA LEU A 62 3.16 -11.06 1.09
C LEU A 62 1.95 -11.99 0.85
N SER A 63 1.20 -12.31 1.91
CA SER A 63 -0.04 -13.08 1.81
C SER A 63 -1.08 -12.40 0.90
N LEU A 64 -1.30 -11.09 1.08
CA LEU A 64 -2.21 -10.31 0.23
C LEU A 64 -1.73 -10.27 -1.23
N SER A 65 -0.44 -10.14 -1.47
CA SER A 65 0.10 -10.13 -2.83
C SER A 65 -0.12 -11.46 -3.57
N GLY A 66 -0.37 -12.56 -2.85
CA GLY A 66 -0.63 -13.87 -3.44
C GLY A 66 -2.01 -14.03 -4.08
N THR A 67 -2.92 -13.06 -3.92
CA THR A 67 -4.28 -13.10 -4.50
C THR A 67 -4.54 -11.89 -5.39
N VAL A 68 -5.42 -12.05 -6.38
CA VAL A 68 -5.76 -10.96 -7.32
C VAL A 68 -6.43 -9.80 -6.59
N GLU A 69 -7.35 -10.09 -5.67
CA GLU A 69 -8.06 -9.10 -4.86
C GLU A 69 -7.11 -8.38 -3.89
N GLY A 70 -6.16 -9.12 -3.32
CA GLY A 70 -5.15 -8.55 -2.42
C GLY A 70 -4.18 -7.66 -3.17
N VAL A 71 -3.75 -8.02 -4.38
CA VAL A 71 -2.97 -7.14 -5.26
C VAL A 71 -3.75 -5.87 -5.58
N ALA A 72 -5.02 -5.96 -5.99
CA ALA A 72 -5.84 -4.77 -6.25
C ALA A 72 -5.94 -3.86 -5.00
N THR A 73 -6.04 -4.46 -3.82
CA THR A 73 -6.03 -3.72 -2.55
C THR A 73 -4.69 -3.03 -2.30
N LEU A 74 -3.57 -3.70 -2.55
CA LEU A 74 -2.22 -3.13 -2.42
C LEU A 74 -2.00 -1.96 -3.39
N LEU A 75 -2.50 -2.06 -4.63
CA LEU A 75 -2.41 -0.99 -5.62
C LEU A 75 -3.17 0.28 -5.20
N SER A 76 -4.20 0.14 -4.36
CA SER A 76 -4.94 1.28 -3.79
C SER A 76 -4.16 2.05 -2.71
N VAL A 77 -3.01 1.53 -2.25
CA VAL A 77 -2.16 2.12 -1.22
C VAL A 77 -0.71 2.22 -1.72
N PRO A 78 -0.39 3.22 -2.57
CA PRO A 78 0.92 3.35 -3.21
C PRO A 78 2.09 3.52 -2.21
N GLU A 79 1.81 4.00 -1.00
CA GLU A 79 2.80 4.12 0.07
C GLU A 79 3.38 2.76 0.48
N VAL A 80 2.57 1.69 0.42
CA VAL A 80 3.04 0.33 0.70
C VAL A 80 4.01 -0.13 -0.39
N LEU A 81 3.69 0.13 -1.66
CA LEU A 81 4.57 -0.21 -2.79
C LEU A 81 5.91 0.51 -2.69
N ALA A 82 5.88 1.81 -2.39
CA ALA A 82 7.08 2.60 -2.14
C ALA A 82 7.91 2.04 -0.97
N ALA A 83 7.25 1.65 0.12
CA ALA A 83 7.94 1.05 1.26
C ALA A 83 8.56 -0.31 0.94
N LEU A 84 7.89 -1.16 0.15
CA LEU A 84 8.44 -2.42 -0.36
C LEU A 84 9.69 -2.20 -1.23
N VAL A 85 9.65 -1.22 -2.15
CA VAL A 85 10.81 -0.85 -2.98
C VAL A 85 11.99 -0.36 -2.12
N ILE A 86 11.72 0.37 -1.04
CA ILE A 86 12.78 0.78 -0.10
C ILE A 86 13.34 -0.43 0.66
N LEU A 87 12.48 -1.40 1.03
CA LEU A 87 12.89 -2.61 1.75
C LEU A 87 13.78 -3.52 0.90
N THR A 88 13.57 -3.63 -0.41
CA THR A 88 14.44 -4.45 -1.28
C THR A 88 15.88 -3.96 -1.29
N ARG A 89 16.09 -2.64 -1.10
CA ARG A 89 17.41 -2.00 -1.07
C ARG A 89 18.14 -2.17 0.27
N LYS A 90 17.50 -2.72 1.30
CA LYS A 90 18.14 -2.95 2.61
C LYS A 90 19.05 -4.18 2.58
N LYS A 91 20.18 -4.12 3.30
CA LYS A 91 21.15 -5.22 3.42
C LYS A 91 20.65 -6.43 4.23
N THR A 92 19.53 -6.31 4.93
CA THR A 92 18.93 -7.40 5.72
C THR A 92 18.27 -8.41 4.78
N GLY A 93 18.92 -9.56 4.60
CA GLY A 93 18.59 -10.51 3.54
C GLY A 93 17.18 -11.10 3.57
N GLU A 94 16.59 -11.33 4.75
CA GLU A 94 15.25 -11.96 4.85
C GLU A 94 14.13 -10.98 4.48
N LEU A 95 14.12 -9.78 5.07
CA LEU A 95 13.12 -8.76 4.75
C LEU A 95 13.19 -8.30 3.29
N SER A 96 14.40 -8.23 2.71
CA SER A 96 14.58 -7.88 1.30
C SER A 96 14.00 -8.97 0.39
N LYS A 97 14.18 -10.25 0.73
CA LYS A 97 13.60 -11.38 -0.03
C LYS A 97 12.08 -11.36 -0.02
N ASP A 98 11.47 -11.19 1.14
CA ASP A 98 10.00 -11.17 1.26
C ASP A 98 9.40 -9.96 0.55
N ALA A 99 10.06 -8.79 0.64
CA ALA A 99 9.66 -7.62 -0.12
C ALA A 99 9.78 -7.84 -1.63
N CYS A 100 10.87 -8.43 -2.11
CA CYS A 100 11.03 -8.79 -3.51
C CYS A 100 9.94 -9.79 -3.98
N ALA A 101 9.64 -10.81 -3.19
CA ALA A 101 8.60 -11.79 -3.50
C ALA A 101 7.22 -11.12 -3.63
N ALA A 102 6.87 -10.22 -2.71
CA ALA A 102 5.63 -9.45 -2.78
C ALA A 102 5.57 -8.57 -4.04
N LEU A 103 6.67 -7.91 -4.40
CA LEU A 103 6.76 -7.08 -5.60
C LEU A 103 6.64 -7.90 -6.90
N VAL A 104 7.23 -9.11 -6.94
CA VAL A 104 7.08 -10.02 -8.09
C VAL A 104 5.62 -10.40 -8.31
N ASN A 105 4.89 -10.70 -7.23
CA ASN A 105 3.47 -11.01 -7.34
C ASN A 105 2.65 -9.82 -7.85
N VAL A 106 2.94 -8.60 -7.37
CA VAL A 106 2.30 -7.37 -7.87
C VAL A 106 2.62 -7.14 -9.35
N ALA A 107 3.89 -7.30 -9.75
CA ALA A 107 4.36 -7.12 -11.12
C ALA A 107 3.85 -8.20 -12.10
N ALA A 108 3.24 -9.28 -11.61
CA ALA A 108 2.63 -10.30 -12.47
C ALA A 108 1.44 -9.76 -13.29
N SER A 109 0.92 -8.58 -12.94
CA SER A 109 -0.11 -7.86 -13.66
C SER A 109 0.45 -6.59 -14.32
N SER A 110 -0.14 -6.18 -15.47
CA SER A 110 0.26 -4.93 -16.16
C SER A 110 0.06 -3.71 -15.26
N ASP A 111 -1.11 -3.61 -14.62
CA ASP A 111 -1.44 -2.50 -13.72
C ASP A 111 -0.46 -2.42 -12.55
N GLY A 112 -0.10 -3.58 -11.99
CA GLY A 112 0.88 -3.64 -10.92
C GLY A 112 2.27 -3.23 -11.38
N ALA A 113 2.72 -3.67 -12.56
CA ALA A 113 4.00 -3.25 -13.14
C ALA A 113 4.06 -1.73 -13.36
N ASP A 114 2.99 -1.13 -13.89
CA ASP A 114 2.89 0.32 -14.10
C ASP A 114 2.94 1.10 -12.78
N CYS A 115 2.20 0.64 -11.77
CA CYS A 115 2.25 1.23 -10.43
C CYS A 115 3.64 1.12 -9.79
N LEU A 116 4.36 0.02 -10.01
CA LEU A 116 5.71 -0.17 -9.49
C LEU A 116 6.72 0.77 -10.16
N LEU A 117 6.61 1.00 -11.46
CA LEU A 117 7.43 2.00 -12.16
C LEU A 117 7.20 3.40 -11.58
N ALA A 118 5.94 3.77 -11.34
CA ALA A 118 5.60 5.05 -10.71
C ALA A 118 6.15 5.16 -9.27
N ALA A 119 6.04 4.08 -8.48
CA ALA A 119 6.53 4.03 -7.12
C ALA A 119 8.07 4.10 -7.03
N ASP A 120 8.79 3.41 -7.92
CA ASP A 120 10.25 3.44 -7.95
C ASP A 120 10.77 4.85 -8.30
N ILE A 121 10.18 5.50 -9.31
CA ILE A 121 10.49 6.90 -9.65
C ILE A 121 10.27 7.81 -8.44
N ALA A 122 9.11 7.69 -7.76
CA ALA A 122 8.80 8.49 -6.57
C ALA A 122 9.82 8.27 -5.44
N THR A 123 10.21 7.02 -5.17
CA THR A 123 11.20 6.70 -4.13
C THR A 123 12.61 7.19 -4.49
N HIS A 124 13.02 7.09 -5.75
CA HIS A 124 14.30 7.62 -6.21
C HIS A 124 14.37 9.15 -6.09
N CYS A 125 13.30 9.87 -6.47
CA CYS A 125 13.23 11.32 -6.31
C CYS A 125 13.29 11.77 -4.84
N LEU A 126 12.70 11.00 -3.91
CA LEU A 126 12.73 11.30 -2.48
C LEU A 126 14.12 11.05 -1.84
N GLN A 127 14.87 10.07 -2.32
CA GLN A 127 16.23 9.79 -1.84
C GLN A 127 17.23 10.88 -2.26
N VAL A 128 17.10 11.43 -3.48
CA VAL A 128 17.94 12.54 -3.96
C VAL A 128 17.77 13.81 -3.10
N ARG A 129 16.59 14.04 -2.52
CA ARG A 129 16.37 15.19 -1.62
C ARG A 129 17.03 15.02 -0.25
N LYS A 130 17.01 13.82 0.35
CA LYS A 130 17.63 13.58 1.66
C LYS A 130 19.14 13.75 1.64
N THR A 131 19.80 13.48 0.52
CA THR A 131 21.25 13.68 0.38
C THR A 131 21.67 15.16 0.33
N VAL A 132 20.75 16.09 0.08
CA VAL A 132 21.05 17.54 0.03
C VAL A 132 20.99 18.17 1.42
N GLU A 133 20.21 17.62 2.35
CA GLU A 133 20.08 18.17 3.72
C GLU A 133 21.15 17.66 4.70
N THR A 134 22.04 16.75 4.29
CA THR A 134 23.13 16.21 5.14
C THR A 134 24.53 16.66 4.69
N ILE A 135 24.65 17.77 3.96
CA ILE A 135 25.93 18.45 3.81
C ILE A 135 25.99 19.52 4.91
N GLU A 136 26.24 19.10 6.14
CA GLU A 136 26.82 20.03 7.11
C GLU A 136 28.19 20.46 6.56
N PRO A 137 28.50 21.77 6.44
CA PRO A 137 29.85 22.19 6.17
C PRO A 137 30.71 21.81 7.38
N GLN A 138 31.42 20.68 7.32
CA GLN A 138 32.54 20.44 8.22
C GLN A 138 33.66 21.43 7.88
N VAL A 139 33.54 22.65 8.38
CA VAL A 139 34.68 23.55 8.52
C VAL A 139 35.48 23.05 9.72
N VAL A 140 36.34 22.08 9.46
CA VAL A 140 37.46 21.77 10.35
C VAL A 140 38.46 22.92 10.21
N CYS A 141 38.41 23.87 11.13
CA CYS A 141 39.53 24.76 11.41
C CYS A 141 40.00 24.52 12.84
N SER A 142 40.60 23.35 13.08
CA SER A 142 41.50 23.12 14.22
C SER A 142 42.86 23.78 13.94
N GLY A 143 42.86 25.11 13.87
CA GLY A 143 44.07 25.92 13.81
C GLY A 143 44.44 26.40 15.21
N HIS A 144 45.23 25.62 15.94
CA HIS A 144 46.09 26.17 16.99
C HIS A 144 47.01 27.20 16.32
N CYS A 145 46.72 28.49 16.49
CA CYS A 145 47.70 29.55 16.31
C CYS A 145 48.32 29.82 17.68
N TRP A 146 49.64 29.65 17.73
CA TRP A 146 50.51 30.02 18.84
C TRP A 146 50.53 31.54 19.03
#